data_AF-A0A392MP27-F1
#
_entry.id   AF-A0A392MP27-F1
#
_cell.length_a   1.000
_cell.length_b   1.000
_cell.length_c   1.000
_cell.angle_alpha   90.00
_cell.angle_beta   90.00
_cell.angle_gamma   90.00
#
_symmetry.space_group_name_H-M   'P 1'
#
loop_
_entity.id
_entity.type
_entity.pdbx_description
1 polymer ?
#
loop_
_entity_poly.entity_id
_entity_poly.type
_entity_poly.pdbx_seq_one_letter_code
_entity_poly.pdbx_strand_id
1 'polypeptide(L)'
;MMVVYNAKKLSSLVAKKKKQQNWLDYYENKYSRNQTTRPTKKTGFLGLCGSKVDAIDFYTAAIERLSRDIELEKEKVMKNPKSTMPAAFVSFKTRWGASVCAQTQQTRNPTIWLTEWAPEPRDVYWDNMAIPYVSLSIRRLIIAVAFFFLTFFFMIPIAFVQSLANIEGIEKAAPFLKDLIEIKFIKAFIQGFLPGIALKIFLIFLPTILMMMSKFEGFISRSSLERRSATRYYIFQFINVFLGSIITGTAFQQLDKFIHQSANEIPKTIGVSIPMKATFFITYIMVDGWAGCA
;
A
#
# COMPACT_ATOMS: atom_id res chain seq x y z
N MET A 1 7.71 -15.37 -30.03
CA MET A 1 7.44 -14.03 -29.45
C MET A 1 5.96 -13.95 -29.15
N MET A 2 5.58 -13.52 -27.96
CA MET A 2 4.18 -13.36 -27.55
C MET A 2 3.91 -11.87 -27.36
N VAL A 3 2.98 -11.31 -28.15
CA VAL A 3 2.64 -9.88 -28.11
C VAL A 3 1.68 -9.59 -26.96
N VAL A 4 1.85 -8.44 -26.31
CA VAL A 4 0.99 -7.98 -25.23
C VAL A 4 -0.18 -7.18 -25.79
N TYR A 5 -1.39 -7.48 -25.32
CA TYR A 5 -2.61 -6.75 -25.67
C TYR A 5 -3.13 -5.96 -24.47
N ASN A 6 -3.72 -4.80 -24.74
CA ASN A 6 -4.46 -4.02 -23.76
C ASN A 6 -5.80 -4.70 -23.44
N ALA A 7 -5.77 -5.56 -22.42
CA ALA A 7 -6.91 -6.38 -22.02
C ALA A 7 -7.56 -5.91 -20.70
N LYS A 8 -7.44 -4.63 -20.29
CA LYS A 8 -7.97 -4.14 -18.99
C LYS A 8 -9.47 -4.39 -18.82
N LYS A 9 -10.26 -4.09 -19.85
CA LYS A 9 -11.71 -4.33 -19.81
C LYS A 9 -12.01 -5.82 -19.73
N LEU A 10 -11.31 -6.63 -20.54
CA LEU A 10 -11.45 -8.08 -20.55
C LEU A 10 -11.08 -8.70 -19.19
N SER A 11 -9.95 -8.29 -18.59
CA SER A 11 -9.52 -8.76 -17.26
C SER A 11 -10.54 -8.39 -16.19
N SER A 12 -11.13 -7.19 -16.26
CA SER A 12 -12.18 -6.76 -15.33
C SER A 12 -13.45 -7.61 -15.43
N LEU A 13 -13.84 -8.04 -16.64
CA LEU A 13 -14.99 -8.92 -16.85
C LEU A 13 -14.71 -10.32 -16.32
N VAL A 14 -13.52 -10.86 -16.58
CA VAL A 14 -13.08 -12.16 -16.04
C VAL A 14 -13.05 -12.13 -14.50
N ALA A 15 -12.55 -11.06 -13.90
CA ALA A 15 -12.54 -10.89 -12.44
C ALA A 15 -13.97 -10.82 -11.86
N LYS A 16 -14.88 -10.10 -12.53
CA LYS A 16 -16.31 -10.08 -12.16
C LYS A 16 -16.95 -11.47 -12.25
N LYS A 17 -16.67 -12.23 -13.33
CA LYS A 17 -17.15 -13.61 -13.49
C LYS A 17 -16.66 -14.51 -12.36
N LYS A 18 -15.37 -14.47 -12.03
CA LYS A 18 -14.82 -15.21 -10.88
C LYS A 18 -15.50 -14.84 -9.56
N LYS A 19 -15.76 -13.55 -9.32
CA LYS A 19 -16.48 -13.11 -8.11
C LYS A 19 -17.91 -13.66 -8.07
N GLN A 20 -18.61 -13.68 -9.20
CA GLN A 20 -19.95 -14.28 -9.29
C GLN A 20 -19.92 -15.80 -9.11
N GLN A 21 -18.91 -16.49 -9.63
CA GLN A 21 -18.69 -17.91 -9.39
C GLN A 21 -18.53 -18.21 -7.90
N ASN A 22 -17.70 -17.45 -7.19
CA ASN A 22 -17.53 -17.63 -5.73
C ASN A 22 -18.86 -17.46 -4.97
N TRP A 23 -19.74 -16.58 -5.43
CA TRP A 23 -21.07 -16.42 -4.84
C TRP A 23 -21.98 -17.61 -5.17
N LEU A 24 -21.96 -18.09 -6.42
CA LEU A 24 -22.69 -19.29 -6.82
C LEU A 24 -22.26 -20.48 -5.96
N ASP A 25 -20.96 -20.75 -5.85
CA ASP A 25 -20.40 -21.82 -5.02
C ASP A 25 -20.85 -21.67 -3.55
N TYR A 26 -20.90 -20.45 -3.01
CA TYR A 26 -21.40 -20.19 -1.66
C TYR A 26 -22.89 -20.59 -1.49
N TYR A 27 -23.74 -20.22 -2.45
CA TYR A 27 -25.17 -20.53 -2.39
C TYR A 27 -25.48 -22.00 -2.67
N GLU A 28 -24.73 -22.64 -3.57
CA GLU A 28 -24.80 -24.09 -3.79
C GLU A 28 -24.41 -24.85 -2.53
N ASN A 29 -23.28 -24.50 -1.90
CA ASN A 29 -22.87 -25.10 -0.63
C ASN A 29 -23.92 -24.92 0.48
N LYS A 30 -24.58 -23.75 0.52
CA LYS A 30 -25.67 -23.48 1.46
C LYS A 30 -26.89 -24.38 1.20
N TYR A 31 -27.22 -24.61 -0.07
CA TYR A 31 -28.30 -25.51 -0.47
C TYR A 31 -27.96 -26.98 -0.21
N SER A 32 -26.73 -27.41 -0.50
CA SER A 32 -26.27 -28.77 -0.22
C SER A 32 -26.33 -29.13 1.28
N ARG A 33 -26.08 -28.15 2.16
CA ARG A 33 -26.21 -28.32 3.62
C ARG A 33 -27.67 -28.45 4.08
N ASN A 34 -28.59 -27.69 3.47
CA ASN A 34 -30.01 -27.68 3.79
C ASN A 34 -30.85 -27.77 2.51
N GLN A 35 -31.16 -29.00 2.09
CA GLN A 35 -31.88 -29.28 0.84
C GLN A 35 -33.37 -28.90 0.87
N THR A 36 -33.90 -28.58 2.05
CA THR A 36 -35.33 -28.29 2.27
C THR A 36 -35.81 -27.00 1.63
N THR A 37 -34.95 -25.99 1.48
CA THR A 37 -35.34 -24.70 0.88
C THR A 37 -34.25 -24.14 -0.02
N ARG A 38 -34.63 -23.65 -1.20
CA ARG A 38 -33.68 -22.99 -2.10
C ARG A 38 -33.30 -21.61 -1.57
N PRO A 39 -32.01 -21.25 -1.59
CA PRO A 39 -31.56 -19.96 -1.08
C PRO A 39 -32.04 -18.83 -1.99
N THR A 40 -32.73 -17.85 -1.40
CA THR A 40 -33.21 -16.67 -2.11
C THR A 40 -32.35 -15.45 -1.80
N LYS A 41 -32.28 -14.53 -2.77
CA LYS A 41 -31.61 -13.23 -2.66
C LYS A 41 -32.57 -12.12 -3.10
N LYS A 42 -32.42 -10.92 -2.51
CA LYS A 42 -33.05 -9.71 -3.02
C LYS A 42 -32.13 -8.99 -4.01
N THR A 43 -32.69 -8.49 -5.11
CA THR A 43 -31.95 -7.91 -6.24
C THR A 43 -31.39 -6.50 -5.98
N GLY A 44 -31.90 -5.76 -5.00
CA GLY A 44 -31.55 -4.36 -4.77
C GLY A 44 -30.34 -4.12 -3.85
N PHE A 45 -30.19 -2.85 -3.46
CA PHE A 45 -29.01 -2.34 -2.74
C PHE A 45 -28.75 -3.10 -1.44
N LEU A 46 -27.53 -3.64 -1.29
CA LEU A 46 -27.06 -4.41 -0.13
C LEU A 46 -27.97 -5.59 0.29
N GLY A 47 -28.85 -6.06 -0.59
CA GLY A 47 -29.81 -7.13 -0.26
C GLY A 47 -31.01 -6.69 0.58
N LEU A 48 -31.26 -5.38 0.73
CA LEU A 48 -32.34 -4.83 1.55
C LEU A 48 -33.65 -4.64 0.77
N CYS A 49 -33.55 -4.14 -0.47
CA CYS A 49 -34.69 -3.82 -1.34
C CYS A 49 -34.74 -4.74 -2.57
N GLY A 50 -35.89 -4.82 -3.23
CA GLY A 50 -36.07 -5.55 -4.49
C GLY A 50 -36.82 -6.89 -4.37
N SER A 51 -37.11 -7.47 -5.54
CA SER A 51 -37.80 -8.77 -5.66
C SER A 51 -36.92 -9.90 -5.12
N LYS A 52 -37.57 -10.86 -4.45
CA LYS A 52 -36.92 -12.11 -4.04
C LYS A 52 -36.81 -13.02 -5.26
N VAL A 53 -35.59 -13.40 -5.59
CA VAL A 53 -35.27 -14.31 -6.69
C VAL A 53 -34.45 -15.48 -6.15
N ASP A 54 -34.49 -16.62 -6.85
CA ASP A 54 -33.57 -17.72 -6.57
C ASP A 54 -32.12 -17.23 -6.79
N ALA A 55 -31.29 -17.40 -5.77
CA ALA A 55 -29.91 -16.96 -5.83
C ALA A 55 -29.10 -17.77 -6.85
N ILE A 56 -29.33 -19.09 -6.94
CA ILE A 56 -28.55 -19.99 -7.80
C ILE A 56 -28.81 -19.63 -9.27
N ASP A 57 -30.08 -19.63 -9.69
CA ASP A 57 -30.47 -19.31 -11.06
C ASP A 57 -30.03 -17.90 -11.47
N PHE A 58 -30.11 -16.93 -10.54
CA PHE A 58 -29.64 -15.57 -10.78
C PHE A 58 -28.13 -15.51 -11.08
N TYR A 59 -27.30 -16.19 -10.27
CA TYR A 59 -25.85 -16.18 -10.51
C TYR A 59 -25.47 -17.01 -11.74
N THR A 60 -26.16 -18.12 -12.02
CA THR A 60 -25.96 -18.91 -13.25
C THR A 60 -26.21 -18.05 -14.49
N ALA A 61 -27.36 -17.37 -14.56
CA ALA A 61 -27.69 -16.48 -15.67
C ALA A 61 -26.71 -15.29 -15.79
N ALA A 62 -26.25 -14.76 -14.66
CA ALA A 62 -25.26 -13.69 -14.65
C ALA A 62 -23.89 -14.15 -15.19
N ILE A 63 -23.46 -15.36 -14.83
CA ILE A 63 -22.22 -15.99 -15.30
C ILE A 63 -22.30 -16.28 -16.81
N GLU A 64 -23.43 -16.77 -17.30
CA GLU A 64 -23.66 -16.98 -18.74
C GLU A 64 -23.60 -15.67 -19.52
N ARG A 65 -24.25 -14.61 -19.01
CA ARG A 65 -24.18 -13.27 -19.60
C ARG A 65 -22.74 -12.76 -19.64
N LEU A 66 -22.00 -12.85 -18.52
CA LEU A 66 -20.60 -12.43 -18.48
C LEU A 66 -19.71 -13.26 -19.40
N SER A 67 -20.01 -14.55 -19.60
CA SER A 67 -19.24 -15.42 -20.51
C SER A 67 -19.37 -14.94 -21.96
N ARG A 68 -20.60 -14.63 -22.40
CA ARG A 68 -20.85 -14.02 -23.71
C ARG A 68 -20.14 -12.68 -23.87
N ASP A 69 -20.23 -11.80 -22.86
CA ASP A 69 -19.55 -10.50 -22.88
C ASP A 69 -18.01 -10.66 -22.97
N ILE A 70 -17.44 -11.67 -22.30
CA ILE A 70 -16.01 -11.98 -22.36
C ILE A 70 -15.59 -12.43 -23.76
N GLU A 71 -16.36 -13.30 -24.41
CA GLU A 71 -16.09 -13.78 -25.77
C GLU A 71 -16.14 -12.63 -26.78
N LEU A 72 -17.19 -11.80 -26.71
CA LEU A 72 -17.34 -10.62 -27.57
C LEU A 72 -16.17 -9.64 -27.39
N GLU A 73 -15.76 -9.36 -26.14
CA GLU A 73 -14.63 -8.46 -25.90
C GLU A 73 -13.29 -9.07 -26.29
N LYS A 74 -13.13 -10.40 -26.14
CA LYS A 74 -11.92 -11.10 -26.60
C LYS A 74 -11.74 -10.96 -28.11
N GLU A 75 -12.81 -11.16 -28.89
CA GLU A 75 -12.77 -10.96 -30.33
C GLU A 75 -12.44 -9.51 -30.71
N LYS A 76 -13.06 -8.53 -30.03
CA LYS A 76 -12.78 -7.10 -30.26
C LYS A 76 -11.32 -6.77 -30.00
N VAL A 77 -10.73 -7.29 -28.92
CA VAL A 77 -9.32 -7.06 -28.58
C VAL A 77 -8.39 -7.67 -29.63
N MET A 78 -8.70 -8.87 -30.13
CA MET A 78 -7.88 -9.54 -31.17
C MET A 78 -7.99 -8.85 -32.53
N LYS A 79 -9.17 -8.36 -32.90
CA LYS A 79 -9.40 -7.69 -34.20
C LYS A 79 -8.90 -6.24 -34.24
N ASN A 80 -8.82 -5.56 -33.08
CA ASN A 80 -8.46 -4.14 -33.03
C ASN A 80 -6.93 -3.94 -32.91
N PRO A 81 -6.25 -3.40 -33.94
CA PRO A 81 -4.81 -3.17 -33.89
C PRO A 81 -4.40 -2.12 -32.87
N LYS A 82 -5.29 -1.20 -32.46
CA LYS A 82 -5.02 -0.21 -31.40
C LYS A 82 -4.91 -0.83 -30.01
N SER A 83 -5.41 -2.06 -29.84
CA SER A 83 -5.29 -2.80 -28.58
C SER A 83 -3.93 -3.48 -28.44
N THR A 84 -3.13 -3.55 -29.51
CA THR A 84 -1.79 -4.13 -29.48
C THR A 84 -0.82 -3.16 -28.82
N MET A 85 -0.19 -3.58 -27.72
CA MET A 85 0.81 -2.77 -27.05
C MET A 85 2.18 -2.95 -27.74
N PRO A 86 3.04 -1.92 -27.78
CA PRO A 86 4.42 -2.03 -28.25
C PRO A 86 5.31 -2.73 -27.19
N ALA A 87 4.88 -3.91 -26.75
CA ALA A 87 5.54 -4.75 -25.75
C ALA A 87 5.28 -6.22 -26.08
N ALA A 88 6.28 -7.07 -25.87
CA ALA A 88 6.19 -8.49 -26.14
C ALA A 88 7.18 -9.30 -25.32
N PHE A 89 6.83 -10.55 -25.06
CA PHE A 89 7.75 -11.53 -24.49
C PHE A 89 8.50 -12.24 -25.62
N VAL A 90 9.82 -12.23 -25.55
CA VAL A 90 10.71 -12.92 -26.48
C VAL A 90 11.29 -14.14 -25.78
N SER A 91 11.26 -15.28 -26.46
CA SER A 91 11.79 -16.55 -25.94
C SER A 91 12.92 -17.02 -26.85
N PHE A 92 13.96 -17.58 -26.24
CA PHE A 92 15.15 -18.08 -26.92
C PHE A 92 15.27 -19.59 -26.71
N LYS A 93 15.94 -20.29 -27.64
CA LYS A 93 16.24 -21.72 -27.50
C LYS A 93 17.18 -22.00 -26.32
N THR A 94 18.10 -21.08 -26.04
CA THR A 94 19.11 -21.23 -24.98
C THR A 94 19.00 -20.10 -23.96
N ARG A 95 19.32 -20.41 -22.69
CA ARG A 95 19.38 -19.41 -21.61
C ARG A 95 20.45 -18.37 -21.85
N TRP A 96 21.58 -18.79 -22.45
CA TRP A 96 22.67 -17.90 -22.81
C TRP A 96 22.22 -16.83 -23.82
N GLY A 97 21.49 -17.22 -24.88
CA GLY A 97 20.95 -16.27 -25.86
C GLY A 97 19.99 -15.25 -25.23
N ALA A 98 19.13 -15.69 -24.30
CA ALA A 98 18.27 -14.78 -23.55
C ALA A 98 19.06 -13.79 -22.68
N SER A 99 20.14 -14.26 -22.04
CA SER A 99 21.01 -13.43 -21.20
C SER A 99 21.75 -12.37 -21.98
N VAL A 100 22.29 -12.74 -23.14
CA VAL A 100 22.97 -11.78 -24.03
C VAL A 100 21.98 -10.72 -24.51
N CYS A 101 20.77 -11.13 -24.94
CA CYS A 101 19.73 -10.20 -25.38
C CYS A 101 19.33 -9.22 -24.28
N ALA A 102 19.05 -9.71 -23.07
CA ALA A 102 18.58 -8.88 -21.96
C ALA A 102 19.62 -7.84 -21.46
N GLN A 103 20.90 -8.08 -21.68
CA GLN A 103 22.00 -7.21 -21.20
C GLN A 103 22.58 -6.28 -22.28
N THR A 104 22.21 -6.46 -23.54
CA THR A 104 22.78 -5.70 -24.65
C THR A 104 21.81 -4.64 -25.18
N GLN A 105 22.34 -3.47 -25.53
CA GLN A 105 21.57 -2.42 -26.19
C GLN A 105 21.31 -2.81 -27.65
N GLN A 106 20.03 -2.98 -28.01
CA GLN A 106 19.64 -3.50 -29.33
C GLN A 106 19.69 -2.47 -30.46
N THR A 107 19.57 -1.18 -30.14
CA THR A 107 19.49 -0.09 -31.13
C THR A 107 20.23 1.16 -30.67
N ARG A 108 20.57 2.05 -31.60
CA ARG A 108 21.27 3.32 -31.33
C ARG A 108 20.52 4.23 -30.35
N ASN A 109 19.19 4.18 -30.36
CA ASN A 109 18.37 4.95 -29.43
C ASN A 109 18.11 4.17 -28.12
N PRO A 110 18.57 4.64 -26.95
CA PRO A 110 18.42 3.92 -25.69
C PRO A 110 16.97 3.84 -25.17
N THR A 111 16.00 4.50 -25.82
CA THR A 111 14.59 4.51 -25.39
C THR A 111 13.70 3.54 -26.17
N ILE A 112 14.24 2.88 -27.20
CA ILE A 112 13.50 1.98 -28.08
C ILE A 112 14.09 0.58 -27.93
N TRP A 113 13.25 -0.47 -28.06
CA TRP A 113 13.67 -1.87 -27.92
C TRP A 113 14.38 -2.15 -26.59
N LEU A 114 13.82 -1.60 -25.51
CA LEU A 114 14.27 -1.87 -24.16
C LEU A 114 14.01 -3.34 -23.80
N THR A 115 15.07 -4.05 -23.48
CA THR A 115 15.04 -5.46 -23.07
C THR A 115 15.22 -5.56 -21.57
N GLU A 116 14.28 -6.21 -20.90
CA GLU A 116 14.38 -6.54 -19.48
C GLU A 116 14.15 -8.04 -19.29
N TRP A 117 14.67 -8.57 -18.19
CA TRP A 117 14.39 -9.95 -17.79
C TRP A 117 12.90 -10.13 -17.53
N ALA A 118 12.26 -11.01 -18.29
CA ALA A 118 10.86 -11.33 -18.07
C ALA A 118 10.69 -11.98 -16.68
N PRO A 119 9.82 -11.44 -15.81
CA PRO A 119 9.52 -12.07 -14.53
C PRO A 119 8.72 -13.35 -14.73
N GLU A 120 8.63 -14.16 -13.69
CA GLU A 120 7.79 -15.37 -13.72
C GLU A 120 6.35 -15.00 -14.10
N PRO A 121 5.63 -15.81 -14.90
CA PRO A 121 4.26 -15.50 -15.34
C PRO A 121 3.28 -15.14 -14.22
N ARG A 122 3.49 -15.66 -13.00
CA ARG A 122 2.69 -15.36 -11.80
C ARG A 122 3.06 -14.02 -11.15
N ASP A 123 4.31 -13.59 -11.29
CA ASP A 123 4.86 -12.34 -10.77
C ASP A 123 4.60 -11.14 -11.72
N VAL A 124 4.21 -11.40 -12.99
CA VAL A 124 3.78 -10.35 -13.93
C VAL A 124 2.55 -9.61 -13.39
N TYR A 125 2.65 -8.29 -13.29
CA TYR A 125 1.55 -7.39 -12.99
C TYR A 125 0.96 -6.80 -14.29
N TRP A 126 0.01 -7.53 -14.86
CA TRP A 126 -0.58 -7.27 -16.18
C TRP A 126 -1.23 -5.88 -16.35
N ASP A 127 -1.79 -5.30 -15.29
CA ASP A 127 -2.48 -4.01 -15.36
C ASP A 127 -1.55 -2.85 -15.77
N ASN A 128 -0.25 -2.97 -15.45
CA ASN A 128 0.76 -1.96 -15.74
C ASN A 128 1.46 -2.13 -17.09
N MET A 129 1.35 -3.30 -17.73
CA MET A 129 1.97 -3.51 -19.05
C MET A 129 1.33 -2.70 -20.17
N ALA A 130 0.10 -2.23 -19.97
CA ALA A 130 -0.61 -1.37 -20.92
C ALA A 130 -0.22 0.12 -20.81
N ILE A 131 0.81 0.47 -20.04
CA ILE A 131 1.23 1.86 -19.82
C ILE A 131 2.30 2.23 -20.85
N PRO A 132 2.16 3.35 -21.60
CA PRO A 132 3.17 3.77 -22.55
C PRO A 132 4.43 4.27 -21.83
N TYR A 133 5.60 3.96 -22.37
CA TYR A 133 6.91 4.24 -21.76
C TYR A 133 7.09 5.71 -21.39
N VAL A 134 6.71 6.64 -22.28
CA VAL A 134 6.85 8.08 -22.06
C VAL A 134 6.08 8.56 -20.81
N SER A 135 4.94 7.94 -20.52
CA SER A 135 4.14 8.30 -19.34
C SER A 135 4.73 7.81 -18.02
N LEU A 136 5.65 6.84 -18.04
CA LEU A 136 6.25 6.29 -16.83
C LEU A 136 7.08 7.35 -16.09
N SER A 137 7.85 8.17 -16.82
CA SER A 137 8.66 9.23 -16.20
C SER A 137 7.81 10.26 -15.47
N ILE A 138 6.71 10.70 -16.09
CA ILE A 138 5.77 11.65 -15.48
C ILE A 138 5.09 11.05 -14.25
N ARG A 139 4.63 9.79 -14.34
CA ARG A 139 4.03 9.07 -13.21
C ARG A 139 4.98 8.95 -12.03
N ARG A 140 6.25 8.58 -12.29
CA ARG A 140 7.29 8.50 -11.26
C ARG A 140 7.56 9.85 -10.62
N LEU A 141 7.59 10.94 -11.39
CA LEU A 141 7.75 12.29 -10.86
C LEU A 141 6.57 12.68 -9.96
N ILE A 142 5.32 12.45 -10.40
CA ILE A 142 4.12 12.72 -9.61
C ILE A 142 4.15 11.94 -8.29
N ILE A 143 4.50 10.65 -8.32
CA ILE A 143 4.58 9.83 -7.11
C ILE A 143 5.74 10.26 -6.21
N ALA A 144 6.88 10.70 -6.76
CA ALA A 144 7.97 11.25 -5.96
C ALA A 144 7.54 12.51 -5.20
N VAL A 145 6.84 13.44 -5.87
CA VAL A 145 6.28 14.65 -5.25
C VAL A 145 5.20 14.30 -4.22
N ALA A 146 4.28 13.40 -4.56
CA ALA A 146 3.25 12.95 -3.63
C ALA A 146 3.84 12.26 -2.39
N PHE A 147 4.90 11.46 -2.56
CA PHE A 147 5.62 10.84 -1.46
C PHE A 147 6.32 11.87 -0.57
N PHE A 148 6.91 12.92 -1.15
CA PHE A 148 7.48 14.02 -0.37
C PHE A 148 6.44 14.69 0.52
N PHE A 149 5.28 15.05 -0.04
CA PHE A 149 4.19 15.64 0.75
C PHE A 149 3.63 14.67 1.79
N LEU A 150 3.48 13.37 1.46
CA LEU A 150 3.05 12.35 2.41
C LEU A 150 4.01 12.33 3.61
N THR A 151 5.32 12.29 3.37
CA THR A 151 6.32 12.31 4.45
C THR A 151 6.22 13.59 5.28
N PHE A 152 6.12 14.76 4.64
CA PHE A 152 6.03 16.05 5.34
C PHE A 152 4.77 16.16 6.21
N PHE A 153 3.59 15.87 5.67
CA PHE A 153 2.33 15.95 6.42
C PHE A 153 2.24 14.91 7.54
N PHE A 154 2.89 13.75 7.39
CA PHE A 154 2.97 12.76 8.45
C PHE A 154 3.85 13.16 9.64
N MET A 155 4.59 14.26 9.59
CA MET A 155 5.23 14.81 10.78
C MET A 155 4.21 15.32 11.81
N ILE A 156 3.01 15.75 11.39
CA ILE A 156 1.98 16.28 12.31
C ILE A 156 1.46 15.19 13.26
N PRO A 157 0.99 14.01 12.79
CA PRO A 157 0.62 12.91 13.68
C PRO A 157 1.76 12.45 14.58
N ILE A 158 3.00 12.49 14.11
CA ILE A 158 4.17 12.08 14.91
C ILE A 158 4.44 13.08 16.01
N ALA A 159 4.37 14.38 15.71
CA ALA A 159 4.45 15.42 16.72
C ALA A 159 3.38 15.26 17.79
N PHE A 160 2.15 14.91 17.38
CA PHE A 160 1.08 14.60 18.32
C PHE A 160 1.42 13.39 19.21
N VAL A 161 1.88 12.28 18.64
CA VAL A 161 2.31 11.10 19.42
C VAL A 161 3.47 11.43 20.38
N GLN A 162 4.43 12.24 19.95
CA GLN A 162 5.55 12.68 20.80
C GLN A 162 5.10 13.61 21.92
N SER A 163 4.09 14.45 21.67
CA SER A 163 3.48 15.28 22.73
C SER A 163 2.79 14.42 23.80
N LEU A 164 2.17 13.30 23.40
CA LEU A 164 1.58 12.33 24.33
C LEU A 164 2.62 11.55 25.13
N ALA A 165 3.88 11.46 24.66
CA ALA A 165 4.94 10.81 25.41
C ALA A 165 5.46 11.68 26.58
N ASN A 166 5.16 12.99 26.59
CA ASN A 166 5.61 13.92 27.63
C ASN A 166 4.45 14.37 28.54
N ILE A 167 4.62 14.28 29.88
CA ILE A 167 3.55 14.60 30.85
C ILE A 167 3.12 16.06 30.73
N GLU A 168 4.07 16.99 30.58
CA GLU A 168 3.79 18.41 30.41
C GLU A 168 3.03 18.71 29.10
N GLY A 169 3.24 17.87 28.07
CA GLY A 169 2.52 17.94 26.80
C GLY A 169 1.08 17.48 26.95
N ILE A 170 0.84 16.41 27.71
CA ILE A 170 -0.51 15.89 28.00
C ILE A 170 -1.30 16.87 28.87
N GLU A 171 -0.69 17.44 29.91
CA GLU A 171 -1.37 18.40 30.80
C GLU A 171 -1.80 19.68 30.07
N LYS A 172 -1.04 20.10 29.05
CA LYS A 172 -1.42 21.22 28.16
C LYS A 172 -2.43 20.83 27.09
N ALA A 173 -2.33 19.64 26.49
CA ALA A 173 -3.19 19.21 25.39
C ALA A 173 -4.58 18.72 25.85
N ALA A 174 -4.68 18.15 27.05
CA ALA A 174 -5.90 17.58 27.58
C ALA A 174 -6.02 17.83 29.10
N PRO A 175 -6.41 19.05 29.52
CA PRO A 175 -6.44 19.43 30.94
C PRO A 175 -7.45 18.62 31.78
N PHE A 176 -8.43 17.98 31.14
CA PHE A 176 -9.42 17.10 31.80
C PHE A 176 -8.86 15.75 32.25
N LEU A 177 -7.64 15.36 31.82
CA LEU A 177 -6.98 14.13 32.25
C LEU A 177 -6.12 14.32 33.51
N LYS A 178 -5.98 15.54 34.06
CA LYS A 178 -5.12 15.82 35.23
C LYS A 178 -5.40 14.90 36.41
N ASP A 179 -6.68 14.74 36.79
CA ASP A 179 -7.08 13.91 37.92
C ASP A 179 -6.82 12.40 37.69
N LEU A 180 -6.79 11.96 36.42
CA LEU A 180 -6.52 10.57 36.04
C LEU A 180 -5.01 10.28 35.92
N ILE A 181 -4.20 11.30 35.63
CA ILE A 181 -2.73 11.22 35.47
C ILE A 181 -2.01 11.13 36.82
N GLU A 182 -2.63 11.55 37.93
CA GLU A 182 -2.03 11.41 39.27
C GLU A 182 -1.92 9.95 39.75
N ILE A 183 -2.70 9.03 39.16
CA ILE A 183 -2.62 7.60 39.49
C ILE A 183 -1.33 7.03 38.88
N LYS A 184 -0.35 6.68 39.74
CA LYS A 184 0.98 6.16 39.35
C LYS A 184 0.96 5.07 38.28
N PHE A 185 0.00 4.15 38.36
CA PHE A 185 -0.14 3.05 37.39
C PHE A 185 -0.58 3.56 36.00
N ILE A 186 -1.59 4.44 35.95
CA ILE A 186 -2.13 5.00 34.70
C ILE A 186 -1.09 5.91 34.05
N LYS A 187 -0.35 6.69 34.84
CA LYS A 187 0.77 7.51 34.36
C LYS A 187 1.84 6.70 33.65
N ALA A 188 2.27 5.59 34.27
CA ALA A 188 3.28 4.70 33.68
C ALA A 188 2.78 4.03 32.39
N PHE A 189 1.50 3.65 32.34
CA PHE A 189 0.90 3.05 31.15
C PHE A 189 0.78 4.06 29.99
N ILE A 190 0.29 5.27 30.27
CA ILE A 190 0.14 6.33 29.27
C ILE A 190 1.49 6.78 28.73
N GLN A 191 2.53 6.96 29.57
CA GLN A 191 3.84 7.36 29.06
C GLN A 191 4.58 6.24 28.32
N GLY A 192 4.41 4.99 28.75
CA GLY A 192 5.17 3.85 28.22
C GLY A 192 4.57 3.22 26.97
N PHE A 193 3.25 2.99 26.96
CA PHE A 193 2.59 2.14 25.96
C PHE A 193 1.74 2.93 24.95
N LEU A 194 1.05 3.99 25.40
CA LEU A 194 0.10 4.72 24.55
C LEU A 194 0.76 5.33 23.28
N PRO A 195 1.95 5.95 23.34
CA PRO A 195 2.60 6.50 22.15
C PRO A 195 2.97 5.41 21.14
N GLY A 196 3.42 4.24 21.63
CA GLY A 196 3.77 3.10 20.78
C GLY A 196 2.56 2.52 20.05
N ILE A 197 1.43 2.34 20.76
CA ILE A 197 0.18 1.86 20.17
C ILE A 197 -0.38 2.88 19.17
N ALA A 198 -0.41 4.17 19.53
CA ALA A 198 -0.89 5.23 18.66
C ALA A 198 -0.06 5.30 17.36
N LEU A 199 1.27 5.24 17.47
CA LEU A 199 2.15 5.21 16.30
C LEU A 199 1.86 4.00 15.41
N LYS A 200 1.69 2.81 16.00
CA LYS A 200 1.38 1.57 15.27
C LYS A 200 0.07 1.68 14.48
N ILE A 201 -0.97 2.28 15.08
CA ILE A 201 -2.25 2.52 14.40
C ILE A 201 -2.07 3.43 13.17
N PHE A 202 -1.24 4.48 13.27
CA PHE A 202 -0.95 5.32 12.11
C PHE A 202 -0.12 4.59 11.04
N LEU A 203 0.81 3.73 11.46
CA LEU A 203 1.69 3.00 10.54
C LEU A 203 0.99 1.84 9.81
N ILE A 204 -0.08 1.24 10.33
CA ILE A 204 -0.75 0.09 9.69
C ILE A 204 -1.35 0.42 8.32
N PHE A 205 -1.82 1.66 8.13
CA PHE A 205 -2.41 2.10 6.85
C PHE A 205 -1.35 2.45 5.81
N LEU A 206 -0.13 2.78 6.26
CA LEU A 206 0.91 3.32 5.41
C LEU A 206 1.41 2.35 4.34
N PRO A 207 1.69 1.05 4.61
CA PRO A 207 2.06 0.08 3.58
C PRO A 207 1.03 -0.02 2.46
N THR A 208 -0.26 0.07 2.79
CA THR A 208 -1.34 0.01 1.79
C THR A 208 -1.30 1.24 0.86
N ILE A 209 -1.06 2.44 1.41
CA ILE A 209 -0.91 3.68 0.65
C ILE A 209 0.34 3.62 -0.24
N LEU A 210 1.48 3.20 0.31
CA LEU A 210 2.75 3.09 -0.43
C LEU A 210 2.68 2.03 -1.54
N MET A 211 1.96 0.94 -1.32
CA MET A 211 1.69 -0.08 -2.33
C MET A 211 0.82 0.48 -3.46
N MET A 212 -0.22 1.27 -3.13
CA MET A 212 -1.06 1.95 -4.12
C MET A 212 -0.24 2.95 -4.96
N MET A 213 0.60 3.74 -4.32
CA MET A 213 1.53 4.66 -5.01
C MET A 213 2.47 3.91 -5.95
N SER A 214 3.06 2.81 -5.49
CA SER A 214 3.98 2.01 -6.30
C SER A 214 3.28 1.34 -7.49
N LYS A 215 2.02 0.88 -7.33
CA LYS A 215 1.20 0.38 -8.44
C LYS A 215 0.99 1.43 -9.53
N PHE A 216 0.75 2.69 -9.14
CA PHE A 216 0.53 3.80 -10.08
C PHE A 216 1.78 4.16 -10.91
N GLU A 217 2.99 3.90 -10.39
CA GLU A 217 4.26 4.16 -11.11
C GLU A 217 4.47 3.30 -12.34
N GLY A 218 3.78 2.16 -12.44
CA GLY A 218 3.83 1.34 -13.64
C GLY A 218 4.93 0.27 -13.67
N PHE A 219 5.35 -0.30 -12.53
CA PHE A 219 6.25 -1.47 -12.56
C PHE A 219 5.55 -2.71 -13.11
N ILE A 220 6.32 -3.54 -13.82
CA ILE A 220 5.84 -4.71 -14.56
C ILE A 220 5.77 -5.96 -13.68
N SER A 221 6.63 -6.09 -12.67
CA SER A 221 6.61 -7.23 -11.72
C SER A 221 6.08 -6.84 -10.35
N ARG A 222 5.38 -7.78 -9.69
CA ARG A 222 4.92 -7.62 -8.29
C ARG A 222 6.11 -7.55 -7.35
N SER A 223 7.15 -8.34 -7.60
CA SER A 223 8.40 -8.30 -6.83
C SER A 223 9.08 -6.93 -6.88
N SER A 224 9.10 -6.27 -8.04
CA SER A 224 9.62 -4.89 -8.15
C SER A 224 8.74 -3.87 -7.43
N LEU A 225 7.41 -4.03 -7.50
CA LEU A 225 6.45 -3.19 -6.77
C LEU A 225 6.67 -3.28 -5.27
N GLU A 226 6.77 -4.51 -4.75
CA GLU A 226 7.01 -4.78 -3.33
C GLU A 226 8.35 -4.23 -2.86
N ARG A 227 9.43 -4.49 -3.63
CA ARG A 227 10.75 -3.93 -3.33
C ARG A 227 10.72 -2.40 -3.27
N ARG A 228 10.08 -1.74 -4.25
CA ARG A 228 9.99 -0.27 -4.27
C ARG A 228 9.16 0.27 -3.12
N SER A 229 8.04 -0.39 -2.82
CA SER A 229 7.17 -0.03 -1.69
C SER A 229 7.92 -0.19 -0.36
N ALA A 230 8.68 -1.26 -0.19
CA ALA A 230 9.51 -1.49 0.99
C ALA A 230 10.63 -0.45 1.13
N THR A 231 11.32 -0.10 0.04
CA THR A 231 12.33 0.97 0.07
C THR A 231 11.72 2.31 0.49
N ARG A 232 10.53 2.65 -0.02
CA ARG A 232 9.82 3.86 0.41
C ARG A 232 9.41 3.81 1.87
N TYR A 233 8.91 2.66 2.31
CA TYR A 233 8.52 2.46 3.71
C TYR A 233 9.74 2.64 4.62
N TYR A 234 10.90 2.10 4.25
CA TYR A 234 12.15 2.31 4.96
C TYR A 234 12.56 3.79 5.01
N ILE A 235 12.55 4.49 3.87
CA ILE A 235 12.88 5.93 3.82
C ILE A 235 11.90 6.73 4.69
N PHE A 236 10.62 6.41 4.64
CA PHE A 236 9.61 7.01 5.48
C PHE A 236 9.90 6.76 6.96
N GLN A 237 10.14 5.51 7.36
CA GLN A 237 10.45 5.15 8.75
C GLN A 237 11.68 5.91 9.25
N PHE A 238 12.72 6.02 8.40
CA PHE A 238 13.93 6.74 8.73
C PHE A 238 13.69 8.25 8.91
N ILE A 239 12.97 8.90 7.98
CA ILE A 239 12.74 10.36 8.07
C ILE A 239 11.74 10.69 9.17
N ASN A 240 10.63 9.97 9.24
CA ASN A 240 9.51 10.34 10.10
C ASN A 240 9.62 9.72 11.50
N VAL A 241 9.81 8.40 11.59
CA VAL A 241 9.84 7.72 12.89
C VAL A 241 11.18 7.92 13.59
N PHE A 242 12.30 7.88 12.87
CA PHE A 242 13.62 8.09 13.48
C PHE A 242 13.96 9.59 13.59
N LEU A 243 14.22 10.28 12.46
CA LEU A 243 14.62 11.70 12.49
C LEU A 243 13.52 12.60 13.04
N GLY A 244 12.28 12.42 12.59
CA GLY A 244 11.13 13.23 13.02
C GLY A 244 10.86 13.13 14.51
N SER A 245 10.95 11.94 15.10
CA SER A 245 10.81 11.76 16.56
C SER A 245 11.96 12.38 17.34
N ILE A 246 13.19 12.33 16.83
CA ILE A 246 14.33 12.99 17.45
C ILE A 246 14.12 14.51 17.40
N ILE A 247 13.94 15.09 16.22
CA ILE A 247 13.82 16.55 16.01
C ILE A 247 12.63 17.12 16.76
N THR A 248 11.46 16.49 16.62
CA THR A 248 10.24 16.98 17.28
C THR A 248 10.33 16.78 18.79
N GLY A 249 10.90 15.66 19.21
CA GLY A 249 11.09 15.35 20.61
C GLY A 249 12.12 16.26 21.30
N THR A 250 13.18 16.68 20.62
CA THR A 250 14.16 17.67 21.12
C THR A 250 13.51 19.05 21.16
N ALA A 251 12.79 19.43 20.10
CA ALA A 251 12.08 20.71 20.03
C ALA A 251 11.08 20.85 21.18
N PHE A 252 10.28 19.82 21.52
CA PHE A 252 9.33 19.91 22.63
C PHE A 252 9.98 19.91 24.02
N GLN A 253 11.05 19.13 24.24
CA GLN A 253 11.70 19.04 25.56
C GLN A 253 12.59 20.26 25.89
N GLN A 254 13.07 20.96 24.86
CA GLN A 254 13.99 22.08 25.02
C GLN A 254 13.45 23.37 24.39
N LEU A 255 12.15 23.43 24.06
CA LEU A 255 11.51 24.59 23.44
C LEU A 255 11.82 25.88 24.21
N ASP A 256 11.70 25.81 25.54
CA ASP A 256 11.94 26.93 26.43
C ASP A 256 13.43 27.37 26.42
N LYS A 257 14.35 26.40 26.32
CA LYS A 257 15.79 26.69 26.16
C LYS A 257 16.14 27.23 24.79
N PHE A 258 15.53 26.73 23.71
CA PHE A 258 15.76 27.22 22.36
C PHE A 258 15.24 28.65 22.13
N ILE A 259 14.16 29.03 22.81
CA ILE A 259 13.62 30.40 22.73
C ILE A 259 14.51 31.40 23.50
N HIS A 260 15.13 30.96 24.61
CA HIS A 260 15.87 31.85 25.51
C HIS A 260 17.41 31.77 25.39
N GLN A 261 17.98 30.79 24.67
CA GLN A 261 19.44 30.62 24.50
C GLN A 261 19.93 31.04 23.11
N SER A 262 21.22 31.42 23.04
CA SER A 262 21.89 31.79 21.79
C SER A 262 22.06 30.59 20.83
N ALA A 263 22.06 30.86 19.53
CA ALA A 263 22.15 29.84 18.47
C ALA A 263 23.41 28.95 18.54
N ASN A 264 24.47 29.41 19.23
CA ASN A 264 25.72 28.66 19.38
C ASN A 264 25.58 27.42 20.29
N GLU A 265 24.56 27.36 21.15
CA GLU A 265 24.35 26.19 22.02
C GLU A 265 23.49 25.10 21.38
N ILE A 266 22.85 25.37 20.22
CA ILE A 266 21.93 24.43 19.55
C ILE A 266 22.58 23.05 19.31
N PRO A 267 23.82 22.93 18.78
CA PRO A 267 24.44 21.62 18.54
C PRO A 267 24.67 20.83 19.83
N LYS A 268 25.07 21.51 20.92
CA LYS A 268 25.31 20.90 22.23
C LYS A 268 24.00 20.39 22.84
N THR A 269 22.96 21.20 22.69
CA THR A 269 21.60 20.95 23.16
C THR A 269 20.98 19.73 22.45
N ILE A 270 21.15 19.60 21.14
CA ILE A 270 20.78 18.40 20.37
C ILE A 270 21.57 17.17 20.82
N GLY A 271 22.89 17.31 21.05
CA GLY A 271 23.76 16.22 21.49
C GLY A 271 23.34 15.58 22.81
N VAL A 272 22.80 16.36 23.74
CA VAL A 272 22.29 15.86 25.03
C VAL A 272 20.90 15.23 24.91
N SER A 273 20.07 15.70 23.96
CA SER A 273 18.70 15.20 23.78
C SER A 273 18.61 13.85 23.09
N ILE A 274 19.55 13.50 22.20
CA ILE A 274 19.51 12.21 21.48
C ILE A 274 19.51 11.02 22.46
N PRO A 275 20.43 10.94 23.45
CA PRO A 275 20.41 9.87 24.45
C PRO A 275 19.10 9.80 25.26
N MET A 276 18.48 10.94 25.57
CA MET A 276 17.21 10.98 26.33
C MET A 276 16.04 10.33 25.57
N LYS A 277 16.13 10.22 24.23
CA LYS A 277 15.12 9.56 23.40
C LYS A 277 15.27 8.04 23.32
N ALA A 278 16.35 7.47 23.85
CA ALA A 278 16.55 6.02 23.87
C ALA A 278 15.39 5.28 24.57
N THR A 279 14.86 5.84 25.66
CA THR A 279 13.74 5.24 26.41
C THR A 279 12.48 5.07 25.54
N PHE A 280 12.19 6.04 24.67
CA PHE A 280 11.07 5.95 23.72
C PHE A 280 11.29 4.83 22.70
N PHE A 281 12.50 4.67 22.15
CA PHE A 281 12.79 3.59 21.21
C PHE A 281 12.77 2.22 21.89
N ILE A 282 13.20 2.11 23.15
CA ILE A 282 13.11 0.87 23.93
C ILE A 282 11.64 0.44 24.09
N THR A 283 10.75 1.35 24.50
CA THR A 283 9.31 1.03 24.61
C THR A 283 8.68 0.75 23.24
N TYR A 284 9.07 1.50 22.20
CA TYR A 284 8.62 1.25 20.83
C TYR A 284 8.98 -0.17 20.36
N ILE A 285 10.21 -0.65 20.60
CA ILE A 285 10.63 -2.00 20.21
C ILE A 285 9.86 -3.07 21.00
N MET A 286 9.59 -2.86 22.29
CA MET A 286 8.80 -3.80 23.09
C MET A 286 7.35 -3.90 22.59
N VAL A 287 6.73 -2.77 22.21
CA VAL A 287 5.34 -2.75 21.75
C VAL A 287 5.20 -3.23 20.30
N ASP A 288 6.00 -2.69 19.39
CA ASP A 288 5.85 -2.99 17.96
C ASP A 288 6.55 -4.30 17.58
N GLY A 289 7.73 -4.55 18.16
CA GLY A 289 8.51 -5.76 17.91
C GLY A 289 7.99 -6.97 18.67
N TRP A 290 8.00 -6.94 20.00
CA TRP A 290 7.66 -8.13 20.79
C TRP A 290 6.16 -8.41 20.77
N ALA A 291 5.35 -7.44 21.18
CA ALA A 291 3.89 -7.61 21.19
C ALA A 291 3.25 -7.58 19.79
N GLY A 292 3.98 -7.17 18.75
CA GLY A 292 3.50 -7.25 17.36
C GLY A 292 3.74 -8.61 16.71
N CYS A 293 4.80 -9.33 17.10
CA CYS A 293 5.13 -10.64 16.57
C CYS A 293 4.57 -11.80 17.42
N ALA A 294 4.37 -11.57 18.73
CA ALA A 294 3.73 -12.52 19.65
C ALA A 294 2.22 -12.58 19.44
#